data_AF-A0A971RSM9-F1
#
_entry.id   AF-A0A971RSM9-F1
#
_cell.length_a   1.000
_cell.length_b   1.000
_cell.length_c   1.000
_cell.angle_alpha   90.00
_cell.angle_beta   90.00
_cell.angle_gamma   90.00
#
_symmetry.space_group_name_H-M   'P 1'
#
loop_
_entity.id
_entity.type
_entity.pdbx_description
1 polymer ?
#
loop_
_entity_poly.entity_id
_entity_poly.type
_entity_poly.pdbx_seq_one_letter_code
_entity_poly.pdbx_strand_id
1 'polypeptide(L)'
;MEKFIILLVIGFLVIIGVLKADDLIDPASFWEGDHCVQRTAETPAAGATSIRAQVEGKWEELPLVDFPAEFWEWSCSRRQEYLDIFREMLEKGPGATRSPELAGPHNGIVATWAAQRKDSRFKLNNAVKGMGFLPPEERIGELIKLLQDKMDASMAEKLDILDSLYTHATENFSPNRLGSLELYSQPGTTTQTFLNQMLEPSCVTVWLDIPTFKIKQIARLLHPLDPNLSQYEKDVVKYINLVHSFFHGEFPRDYIAVIYYNVEIYDSSPGKKGAMGTKISP
;
A
#
# COMPACT_ATOMS: atom_id res chain seq x y z
N MET A 1 30.52 33.71 42.99
CA MET A 1 29.49 32.68 43.25
C MET A 1 28.35 32.79 42.24
N GLU A 2 27.71 33.95 42.10
CA GLU A 2 26.65 34.19 41.09
C GLU A 2 27.02 33.82 39.64
N LYS A 3 28.19 34.23 39.15
CA LYS A 3 28.61 33.93 37.76
C LYS A 3 28.74 32.43 37.48
N PHE A 4 29.10 31.63 38.49
CA PHE A 4 29.23 30.18 38.36
C PHE A 4 27.86 29.49 38.31
N ILE A 5 26.89 29.99 39.08
CA ILE A 5 25.50 29.50 39.07
C ILE A 5 24.84 29.80 37.72
N ILE A 6 25.07 31.00 37.14
CA ILE A 6 24.53 31.36 35.83
C ILE A 6 25.06 30.45 34.72
N LEU A 7 26.36 30.13 34.74
CA LEU A 7 26.98 29.21 33.77
C LEU A 7 26.43 27.78 33.89
N LEU A 8 26.17 27.31 35.12
CA LEU A 8 25.55 26.00 35.36
C LEU A 8 24.11 25.95 34.84
N VAL A 9 23.32 27.00 35.03
CA VAL A 9 21.93 27.06 34.53
C VAL A 9 21.91 27.10 33.00
N ILE A 10 22.79 27.88 32.36
CA ILE A 10 22.89 27.91 30.89
C ILE A 10 23.33 26.54 30.37
N GLY A 11 24.33 25.91 30.98
CA GLY A 11 24.75 24.56 30.63
C GLY A 11 23.62 23.53 30.74
N PHE A 12 22.83 23.60 31.82
CA PHE A 12 21.68 22.71 32.03
C PHE A 12 20.55 22.97 31.01
N LEU A 13 20.28 24.23 30.66
CA LEU A 13 19.28 24.58 29.64
C LEU A 13 19.71 24.17 28.23
N VAL A 14 21.00 24.26 27.91
CA VAL A 14 21.55 23.75 26.63
C VAL A 14 21.46 22.23 26.59
N ILE A 15 21.80 21.54 27.68
CA ILE A 15 21.69 20.07 27.78
C ILE A 15 20.22 19.65 27.65
N ILE A 16 19.29 20.31 28.34
CA ILE A 16 17.84 20.06 28.19
C ILE A 16 17.39 20.37 26.77
N GLY A 17 17.87 21.45 26.15
CA GLY A 17 17.53 21.83 24.78
C GLY A 17 18.03 20.83 23.74
N VAL A 18 19.20 20.21 23.97
CA VAL A 18 19.75 19.12 23.14
C VAL A 18 19.00 17.81 23.39
N LEU A 19 18.63 17.51 24.64
CA LEU A 19 17.82 16.33 24.99
C LEU A 19 16.33 16.46 24.59
N LYS A 20 15.85 17.69 24.36
CA LYS A 20 14.50 18.02 23.87
C LYS A 20 14.49 18.45 22.40
N ALA A 21 15.63 18.40 21.71
CA ALA A 21 15.58 18.45 20.26
C ALA A 21 14.78 17.22 19.86
N ASP A 22 13.51 17.42 19.48
CA ASP A 22 12.65 16.37 18.95
C ASP A 22 13.51 15.57 17.98
N ASP A 23 13.54 14.23 18.14
CA ASP A 23 14.18 13.31 17.21
C ASP A 23 13.48 13.47 15.85
N LEU A 24 13.81 14.54 15.14
CA LEU A 24 13.39 14.83 13.80
C LEU A 24 14.07 13.78 12.95
N ILE A 25 13.29 12.76 12.61
CA ILE A 25 13.78 11.69 11.76
C ILE A 25 14.19 12.30 10.43
N ASP A 26 15.48 12.16 10.12
CA ASP A 26 16.02 12.56 8.84
C ASP A 26 15.57 11.53 7.79
N PRO A 27 14.68 11.89 6.84
CA PRO A 27 14.21 10.95 5.85
C PRO A 27 15.33 10.42 4.93
N ALA A 28 16.45 11.13 4.85
CA ALA A 28 17.63 10.66 4.12
C ALA A 28 18.21 9.36 4.70
N SER A 29 18.00 9.08 5.99
CA SER A 29 18.53 7.89 6.66
C SER A 29 17.89 6.57 6.18
N PHE A 30 16.77 6.63 5.47
CA PHE A 30 16.09 5.47 4.87
C PHE A 30 16.64 5.07 3.50
N TRP A 31 17.56 5.86 2.93
CA TRP A 31 18.11 5.63 1.61
C TRP A 31 19.55 5.12 1.69
N GLU A 32 19.81 3.99 1.07
CA GLU A 32 21.12 3.38 0.89
C GLU A 32 21.56 3.63 -0.56
N GLY A 33 22.06 4.84 -0.84
CA GLY A 33 22.34 5.29 -2.20
C GLY A 33 21.06 5.63 -2.96
N ASP A 34 20.68 4.78 -3.91
CA ASP A 34 19.53 4.97 -4.82
C ASP A 34 18.30 4.11 -4.47
N HIS A 35 18.37 3.32 -3.39
CA HIS A 35 17.27 2.48 -2.92
C HIS A 35 17.02 2.65 -1.43
N CYS A 36 15.89 2.13 -0.96
CA CYS A 36 15.55 2.07 0.46
C CYS A 36 15.32 0.64 0.91
N VAL A 37 15.62 0.36 2.17
CA VAL A 37 15.39 -0.95 2.80
C VAL A 37 14.51 -0.76 4.03
N GLN A 38 13.27 -1.24 3.96
CA GLN A 38 12.41 -1.24 5.15
C GLN A 38 12.80 -2.41 6.05
N ARG A 39 13.08 -2.09 7.32
CA ARG A 39 13.57 -3.07 8.32
C ARG A 39 12.54 -3.39 9.40
N THR A 40 11.33 -2.82 9.29
CA THR A 40 10.27 -2.90 10.30
C THR A 40 9.20 -3.93 9.97
N ALA A 41 9.24 -4.58 8.81
CA ALA A 41 8.32 -5.65 8.44
C ALA A 41 9.04 -6.71 7.59
N GLU A 42 8.68 -7.97 7.80
CA GLU A 42 9.23 -9.12 7.06
C GLU A 42 8.17 -9.72 6.16
N THR A 43 8.50 -9.94 4.88
CA THR A 43 7.64 -10.67 3.94
C THR A 43 7.45 -12.10 4.46
N PRO A 44 6.20 -12.55 4.74
CA PRO A 44 5.94 -13.90 5.20
C PRO A 44 6.39 -14.95 4.18
N ALA A 45 6.76 -16.14 4.66
CA ALA A 45 7.00 -17.28 3.78
C ALA A 45 5.69 -17.71 3.07
N ALA A 46 5.83 -18.40 1.94
CA ALA A 46 4.67 -18.96 1.23
C ALA A 46 3.82 -19.84 2.17
N GLY A 47 2.51 -19.60 2.19
CA GLY A 47 1.55 -20.33 3.04
C GLY A 47 1.62 -19.98 4.53
N ALA A 48 2.39 -18.98 4.95
CA ALA A 48 2.41 -18.51 6.33
C ALA A 48 1.03 -17.96 6.75
N THR A 49 0.68 -18.16 8.02
CA THR A 49 -0.57 -17.66 8.64
C THR A 49 -0.34 -16.43 9.50
N SER A 50 0.88 -15.90 9.53
CA SER A 50 1.28 -14.75 10.32
C SER A 50 2.29 -13.89 9.59
N ILE A 51 2.39 -12.62 9.99
CA ILE A 51 3.42 -11.67 9.56
C ILE A 51 4.18 -11.14 10.77
N ARG A 52 5.50 -11.04 10.63
CA ARG A 52 6.37 -10.47 11.65
C ARG A 52 6.67 -9.01 11.32
N ALA A 53 6.37 -8.11 12.25
CA ALA A 53 6.55 -6.68 12.08
C ALA A 53 6.80 -5.96 13.41
N GLN A 54 7.41 -4.78 13.34
CA GLN A 54 7.64 -3.91 14.47
C GLN A 54 6.47 -2.95 14.64
N VAL A 55 5.56 -3.23 15.58
CA VAL A 55 4.39 -2.41 15.90
C VAL A 55 4.62 -1.70 17.22
N GLU A 56 4.45 -0.38 17.24
CA GLU A 56 4.72 0.49 18.40
C GLU A 56 6.11 0.24 19.01
N GLY A 57 7.09 0.01 18.14
CA GLY A 57 8.49 -0.24 18.52
C GLY A 57 8.79 -1.67 18.98
N LYS A 58 7.82 -2.58 19.02
CA LYS A 58 8.00 -3.98 19.44
C LYS A 58 7.81 -4.93 18.26
N TRP A 59 8.71 -5.90 18.13
CA TRP A 59 8.51 -6.99 17.18
C TRP A 59 7.40 -7.92 17.67
N GLU A 60 6.38 -8.06 16.83
CA GLU A 60 5.24 -8.92 17.07
C GLU A 60 5.03 -9.86 15.89
N GLU A 61 4.34 -10.97 16.15
CA GLU A 61 3.85 -11.89 15.15
C GLU A 61 2.32 -11.77 15.11
N LEU A 62 1.80 -11.23 14.00
CA LEU A 62 0.40 -10.89 13.84
C LEU A 62 -0.28 -11.89 12.92
N PRO A 63 -1.50 -12.37 13.23
CA PRO A 63 -2.21 -13.29 12.37
C PRO A 63 -2.57 -12.61 11.04
N LEU A 64 -2.35 -13.32 9.93
CA LEU A 64 -2.87 -12.92 8.63
C LEU A 64 -4.34 -13.31 8.54
N VAL A 65 -5.15 -12.41 7.99
CA VAL A 65 -6.58 -12.65 7.79
C VAL A 65 -6.97 -12.55 6.33
N ASP A 66 -7.77 -13.52 5.90
CA ASP A 66 -8.27 -13.58 4.54
C ASP A 66 -9.45 -12.61 4.35
N PHE A 67 -9.59 -12.09 3.13
CA PHE A 67 -10.75 -11.30 2.75
C PHE A 67 -12.04 -12.12 2.91
N PRO A 68 -13.08 -11.55 3.53
CA PRO A 68 -14.39 -12.19 3.55
C PRO A 68 -14.99 -12.22 2.14
N ALA A 69 -15.95 -13.12 1.91
CA ALA A 69 -16.60 -13.28 0.60
C ALA A 69 -17.22 -11.95 0.11
N GLU A 70 -17.79 -11.16 1.01
CA GLU A 70 -18.40 -9.87 0.68
C GLU A 70 -17.37 -8.84 0.18
N PHE A 71 -16.12 -8.90 0.65
CA PHE A 71 -15.06 -8.02 0.14
C PHE A 71 -14.66 -8.43 -1.28
N TRP A 72 -14.55 -9.74 -1.54
CA TRP A 72 -14.28 -10.26 -2.87
C TRP A 72 -15.36 -9.86 -3.87
N GLU A 73 -16.63 -10.10 -3.52
CA GLU A 73 -17.78 -9.77 -4.37
C GLU A 73 -17.81 -8.27 -4.71
N TRP A 74 -17.73 -7.40 -3.69
CA TRP A 74 -17.74 -5.96 -3.90
C TRP A 74 -16.53 -5.48 -4.72
N SER A 75 -15.32 -5.88 -4.33
CA SER A 75 -14.09 -5.42 -4.98
C SER A 75 -14.02 -5.87 -6.44
N CYS A 76 -14.37 -7.13 -6.73
CA CYS A 76 -14.36 -7.65 -8.10
C CYS A 76 -15.47 -6.99 -8.93
N SER A 77 -16.70 -6.95 -8.43
CA SER A 77 -17.83 -6.35 -9.16
C SER A 77 -17.57 -4.89 -9.53
N ARG A 78 -17.08 -4.07 -8.60
CA ARG A 78 -16.78 -2.65 -8.88
C ARG A 78 -15.59 -2.47 -9.83
N ARG A 79 -14.61 -3.38 -9.81
CA ARG A 79 -13.51 -3.37 -10.78
C ARG A 79 -13.97 -3.78 -12.17
N GLN A 80 -14.83 -4.77 -12.29
CA GLN A 80 -15.39 -5.18 -13.57
C GLN A 80 -16.29 -4.09 -14.16
N GLU A 81 -17.11 -3.44 -13.33
CA GLU A 81 -17.88 -2.27 -13.75
C GLU A 81 -16.95 -1.14 -14.26
N TYR A 82 -15.83 -0.91 -13.58
CA TYR A 82 -14.82 0.04 -14.04
C TYR A 82 -14.29 -0.34 -15.44
N LEU A 83 -13.99 -1.62 -15.70
CA LEU A 83 -13.59 -2.09 -17.04
C LEU A 83 -14.70 -1.88 -18.07
N ASP A 84 -15.97 -2.13 -17.72
CA ASP A 84 -17.12 -1.91 -18.61
C ASP A 84 -17.32 -0.43 -18.97
N ILE A 85 -17.01 0.49 -18.06
CA ILE A 85 -16.99 1.92 -18.35
C ILE A 85 -15.92 2.23 -19.41
N PHE A 86 -14.71 1.66 -19.27
CA PHE A 86 -13.66 1.82 -20.28
C PHE A 86 -14.06 1.21 -21.63
N ARG A 87 -14.72 0.05 -21.65
CA ARG A 87 -15.26 -0.55 -22.88
C ARG A 87 -16.23 0.40 -23.57
N GLU A 88 -17.17 0.99 -22.81
CA GLU A 88 -18.11 1.98 -23.37
C GLU A 88 -17.39 3.22 -23.92
N MET A 89 -16.39 3.73 -23.20
CA MET A 89 -15.61 4.89 -23.65
C MET A 89 -14.85 4.60 -24.95
N LEU A 90 -14.30 3.39 -25.11
CA LEU A 90 -13.63 2.96 -26.33
C LEU A 90 -14.61 2.83 -27.51
N GLU A 91 -15.80 2.27 -27.27
CA GLU A 91 -16.81 2.05 -28.31
C GLU A 91 -17.48 3.36 -28.75
N LYS A 92 -17.88 4.20 -27.80
CA LYS A 92 -18.71 5.39 -28.06
C LYS A 92 -17.92 6.70 -28.12
N GLY A 93 -16.67 6.73 -27.67
CA GLY A 93 -15.86 7.94 -27.61
C GLY A 93 -16.57 9.08 -26.87
N PRO A 94 -16.71 10.28 -27.47
CA PRO A 94 -17.44 11.40 -26.87
C PRO A 94 -18.92 11.14 -26.54
N GLY A 95 -19.52 10.08 -27.11
CA GLY A 95 -20.90 9.66 -26.83
C GLY A 95 -21.05 8.73 -25.62
N ALA A 96 -19.97 8.41 -24.90
CA ALA A 96 -20.04 7.61 -23.69
C ALA A 96 -20.83 8.33 -22.60
N THR A 97 -21.66 7.57 -21.88
CA THR A 97 -22.57 8.11 -20.85
C THR A 97 -22.05 7.93 -19.43
N ARG A 98 -21.09 7.02 -19.25
CA ARG A 98 -20.42 6.75 -17.98
C ARG A 98 -18.97 7.21 -18.03
N SER A 99 -18.45 7.56 -16.86
CA SER A 99 -17.06 7.97 -16.67
C SER A 99 -16.47 7.27 -15.44
N PRO A 100 -15.17 6.98 -15.43
CA PRO A 100 -14.51 6.36 -14.28
C PRO A 100 -14.62 7.27 -13.05
N GLU A 101 -14.96 6.69 -11.90
CA GLU A 101 -15.01 7.40 -10.62
C GLU A 101 -13.71 7.19 -9.84
N LEU A 102 -13.38 8.17 -8.97
CA LEU A 102 -12.29 8.00 -8.00
C LEU A 102 -12.68 7.08 -6.85
N ALA A 103 -13.97 6.94 -6.55
CA ALA A 103 -14.47 6.06 -5.50
C ALA A 103 -14.33 4.57 -5.88
N GLY A 104 -14.36 3.69 -4.88
CA GLY A 104 -14.34 2.24 -5.08
C GLY A 104 -12.99 1.56 -4.79
N PRO A 105 -12.88 0.25 -5.06
CA PRO A 105 -11.85 -0.63 -4.51
C PRO A 105 -10.44 -0.34 -5.02
N HIS A 106 -10.29 0.34 -6.16
CA HIS A 106 -8.98 0.73 -6.66
C HIS A 106 -8.34 1.83 -5.82
N ASN A 107 -9.11 2.70 -5.18
CA ASN A 107 -8.56 3.85 -4.47
C ASN A 107 -8.79 3.71 -2.96
N GLY A 108 -7.83 3.06 -2.30
CA GLY A 108 -7.82 2.95 -0.84
C GLY A 108 -7.28 4.23 -0.19
N ILE A 109 -7.93 4.70 0.86
CA ILE A 109 -7.44 5.79 1.70
C ILE A 109 -6.61 5.17 2.82
N VAL A 110 -5.29 5.31 2.72
CA VAL A 110 -4.33 4.71 3.65
C VAL A 110 -3.96 5.72 4.74
N ALA A 111 -4.39 5.41 5.96
CA ALA A 111 -4.04 6.11 7.18
C ALA A 111 -2.73 5.56 7.76
N THR A 112 -1.79 6.45 8.07
CA THR A 112 -0.46 6.12 8.61
C THR A 112 -0.05 7.11 9.71
N TRP A 113 0.86 6.70 10.59
CA TRP A 113 1.40 7.53 11.66
C TRP A 113 2.79 7.06 12.07
N ALA A 114 3.78 7.96 12.18
CA ALA A 114 5.03 7.69 12.89
C ALA A 114 5.82 8.98 13.19
N ALA A 115 6.21 9.69 12.13
CA ALA A 115 7.11 10.83 12.21
C ALA A 115 6.49 12.10 11.66
N GLN A 116 6.96 13.24 12.16
CA GLN A 116 6.53 14.55 11.69
C GLN A 116 7.49 15.00 10.58
N ARG A 117 6.96 15.37 9.41
CA ARG A 117 7.77 16.04 8.38
C ARG A 117 8.10 17.47 8.79
N LYS A 118 9.23 18.00 8.29
CA LYS A 118 9.69 19.37 8.55
C LYS A 118 8.68 20.46 8.16
N ASP A 119 7.79 20.18 7.20
CA ASP A 119 6.76 21.09 6.72
C ASP A 119 5.36 20.86 7.35
N SER A 120 5.24 19.93 8.30
CA SER A 120 3.97 19.57 8.93
C SER A 120 4.07 19.66 10.45
N ARG A 121 2.96 20.03 11.11
CA ARG A 121 2.83 19.87 12.57
C ARG A 121 2.28 18.50 12.96
N PHE A 122 1.76 17.73 12.01
CA PHE A 122 1.08 16.46 12.26
C PHE A 122 1.91 15.27 11.79
N LYS A 123 1.90 14.19 12.60
CA LYS A 123 2.44 12.87 12.25
C LYS A 123 1.44 11.99 11.48
N LEU A 124 0.15 12.24 11.73
CA LEU A 124 -0.96 11.55 11.08
C LEU A 124 -1.02 11.94 9.61
N ASN A 125 -1.32 10.96 8.78
CA ASN A 125 -1.42 11.15 7.34
C ASN A 125 -2.49 10.24 6.75
N ASN A 126 -3.21 10.76 5.75
CA ASN A 126 -4.08 9.99 4.88
C ASN A 126 -3.66 10.24 3.45
N ALA A 127 -3.42 9.16 2.70
CA ALA A 127 -3.13 9.24 1.28
C ALA A 127 -4.05 8.32 0.50
N VAL A 128 -4.62 8.82 -0.60
CA VAL A 128 -5.30 7.96 -1.57
C VAL A 128 -4.24 7.19 -2.35
N LYS A 129 -4.36 5.88 -2.40
CA LYS A 129 -3.43 4.97 -3.07
C LYS A 129 -4.19 4.09 -4.05
N GLY A 130 -3.67 4.00 -5.27
CA GLY A 130 -4.07 2.98 -6.23
C GLY A 130 -3.68 1.61 -5.69
N MET A 131 -4.66 0.73 -5.50
CA MET A 131 -4.49 -0.60 -4.94
C MET A 131 -5.04 -1.65 -5.90
N GLY A 132 -4.38 -2.81 -5.92
CA GLY A 132 -4.78 -3.96 -6.70
C GLY A 132 -4.57 -5.25 -5.91
N PHE A 133 -5.21 -6.32 -6.35
CA PHE A 133 -4.92 -7.64 -5.82
C PHE A 133 -3.50 -8.09 -6.19
N LEU A 134 -2.87 -8.81 -5.27
CA LEU A 134 -1.52 -9.34 -5.47
C LEU A 134 -1.59 -10.87 -5.66
N PRO A 135 -0.95 -11.42 -6.70
CA PRO A 135 -0.89 -12.87 -6.88
C PRO A 135 -0.11 -13.56 -5.74
N PRO A 136 -0.49 -14.80 -5.37
CA PRO A 136 0.31 -15.61 -4.48
C PRO A 136 1.63 -16.04 -5.14
N GLU A 137 2.54 -16.54 -4.33
CA GLU A 137 3.90 -16.93 -4.68
C GLU A 137 3.92 -17.90 -5.88
N GLU A 138 3.03 -18.90 -5.88
CA GLU A 138 2.93 -19.92 -6.91
C GLU A 138 2.34 -19.41 -8.24
N ARG A 139 1.63 -18.28 -8.23
CA ARG A 139 0.87 -17.78 -9.39
C ARG A 139 1.50 -16.57 -10.05
N ILE A 140 2.31 -15.79 -9.30
CA ILE A 140 2.81 -14.50 -9.76
C ILE A 140 3.64 -14.59 -11.05
N GLY A 141 4.47 -15.63 -11.19
CA GLY A 141 5.30 -15.83 -12.38
C GLY A 141 4.48 -16.02 -13.65
N GLU A 142 3.38 -16.76 -13.58
CA GLU A 142 2.48 -16.98 -14.71
C GLU A 142 1.74 -15.70 -15.12
N LEU A 143 1.27 -14.93 -14.14
CA LEU A 143 0.57 -13.67 -14.42
C LEU A 143 1.51 -12.59 -14.96
N ILE A 144 2.75 -12.52 -14.45
CA ILE A 144 3.78 -11.68 -15.05
C ILE A 144 3.98 -12.06 -16.52
N LYS A 145 4.14 -13.35 -16.82
CA LYS A 145 4.32 -13.82 -18.19
C LYS A 145 3.13 -13.45 -19.08
N LEU A 146 1.90 -13.66 -18.62
CA LEU A 146 0.68 -13.30 -19.33
C LEU A 146 0.68 -11.80 -19.71
N LEU A 147 0.94 -10.93 -18.74
CA LEU A 147 0.93 -9.48 -18.96
C LEU A 147 2.06 -9.03 -19.89
N GLN A 148 3.25 -9.64 -19.81
CA GLN A 148 4.36 -9.36 -20.71
C GLN A 148 4.04 -9.79 -22.16
N ASP A 149 3.55 -11.02 -22.34
CA ASP A 149 3.20 -11.58 -23.65
C ASP A 149 2.05 -10.79 -24.33
N LYS A 150 1.27 -10.04 -23.54
CA LYS A 150 0.10 -9.26 -24.00
C LYS A 150 0.29 -7.75 -23.88
N MET A 151 1.51 -7.27 -23.65
CA MET A 151 1.77 -5.85 -23.43
C MET A 151 1.38 -4.98 -24.64
N ASP A 152 1.57 -5.49 -25.86
CA ASP A 152 1.25 -4.80 -27.11
C ASP A 152 -0.16 -5.11 -27.64
N ALA A 153 -0.97 -5.84 -26.86
CA ALA A 153 -2.35 -6.15 -27.24
C ALA A 153 -3.22 -4.88 -27.36
N SER A 154 -4.29 -4.97 -28.14
CA SER A 154 -5.28 -3.88 -28.21
C SER A 154 -5.89 -3.61 -26.84
N MET A 155 -6.31 -2.37 -26.57
CA MET A 155 -6.94 -2.05 -25.29
C MET A 155 -8.16 -2.94 -25.01
N ALA A 156 -8.95 -3.30 -26.01
CA ALA A 156 -10.07 -4.23 -25.85
C ALA A 156 -9.61 -5.60 -25.32
N GLU A 157 -8.57 -6.18 -25.91
CA GLU A 157 -8.00 -7.46 -25.46
C GLU A 157 -7.40 -7.35 -24.04
N LYS A 158 -6.75 -6.22 -23.71
CA LYS A 158 -6.26 -5.97 -22.36
C LYS A 158 -7.38 -5.92 -21.33
N LEU A 159 -8.51 -5.27 -21.66
CA LEU A 159 -9.69 -5.23 -20.79
C LEU A 159 -10.26 -6.63 -20.55
N ASP A 160 -10.33 -7.47 -21.59
CA ASP A 160 -10.82 -8.85 -21.46
C ASP A 160 -9.90 -9.73 -20.59
N ILE A 161 -8.58 -9.54 -20.70
CA ILE A 161 -7.61 -10.20 -19.82
C ILE A 161 -7.85 -9.78 -18.36
N LEU A 162 -7.95 -8.47 -18.08
CA LEU A 162 -8.16 -7.97 -16.71
C LEU A 162 -9.49 -8.44 -16.13
N ASP A 163 -10.54 -8.45 -16.95
CA ASP A 163 -11.87 -8.93 -16.55
C ASP A 163 -11.87 -10.43 -16.24
N SER A 164 -11.14 -11.23 -17.02
CA SER A 164 -10.93 -12.66 -16.72
C SER A 164 -10.19 -12.85 -15.39
N LEU A 165 -9.19 -12.01 -15.10
CA LEU A 165 -8.47 -12.08 -13.82
C LEU A 165 -9.42 -11.82 -12.63
N TYR A 166 -10.34 -10.86 -12.75
CA TYR A 166 -11.34 -10.57 -11.70
C TYR A 166 -12.45 -11.62 -11.62
N THR A 167 -12.86 -12.20 -12.75
CA THR A 167 -13.83 -13.30 -12.79
C THR A 167 -13.31 -14.52 -12.02
N HIS A 168 -11.99 -14.77 -12.06
CA HIS A 168 -11.32 -15.86 -11.36
C HIS A 168 -10.43 -15.34 -10.21
N ALA A 169 -10.86 -14.29 -9.51
CA ALA A 169 -10.02 -13.56 -8.57
C ALA A 169 -9.42 -14.44 -7.47
N THR A 170 -10.21 -15.33 -6.86
CA THR A 170 -9.75 -16.21 -5.77
C THR A 170 -8.75 -17.28 -6.20
N GLU A 171 -8.65 -17.56 -7.50
CA GLU A 171 -7.66 -18.47 -8.08
C GLU A 171 -6.37 -17.73 -8.49
N ASN A 172 -6.50 -16.44 -8.84
CA ASN A 172 -5.40 -15.64 -9.35
C ASN A 172 -4.68 -14.84 -8.26
N PHE A 173 -5.34 -14.55 -7.14
CA PHE A 173 -4.89 -13.58 -6.16
C PHE A 173 -4.89 -14.11 -4.73
N SER A 174 -3.96 -13.58 -3.94
CA SER A 174 -3.82 -13.93 -2.54
C SER A 174 -4.99 -13.36 -1.71
N PRO A 175 -5.51 -14.12 -0.75
CA PRO A 175 -6.65 -13.70 0.06
C PRO A 175 -6.30 -12.73 1.18
N ASN A 176 -5.03 -12.49 1.49
CA ASN A 176 -4.64 -11.73 2.68
C ASN A 176 -3.82 -10.48 2.38
N ARG A 177 -3.76 -10.03 1.13
CA ARG A 177 -2.93 -8.88 0.77
C ARG A 177 -3.34 -8.13 -0.48
N LEU A 178 -3.03 -6.83 -0.48
CA LEU A 178 -3.13 -5.94 -1.63
C LEU A 178 -1.75 -5.39 -2.00
N GLY A 179 -1.57 -5.02 -3.27
CA GLY A 179 -0.41 -4.30 -3.78
C GLY A 179 -0.72 -2.85 -4.11
N SER A 180 0.28 -1.98 -3.99
CA SER A 180 0.24 -0.57 -4.41
C SER A 180 1.62 -0.09 -4.84
N LEU A 181 1.70 1.15 -5.33
CA LEU A 181 2.95 1.83 -5.68
C LEU A 181 3.16 3.07 -4.81
N GLU A 182 4.39 3.28 -4.37
CA GLU A 182 4.86 4.54 -3.82
C GLU A 182 5.55 5.34 -4.94
N LEU A 183 4.77 6.21 -5.59
CA LEU A 183 5.16 6.89 -6.83
C LEU A 183 6.09 8.09 -6.62
N TYR A 184 6.04 8.75 -5.46
CA TYR A 184 6.66 10.06 -5.29
C TYR A 184 7.90 10.05 -4.38
N SER A 185 8.14 8.95 -3.66
CA SER A 185 9.32 8.85 -2.80
C SER A 185 10.55 8.41 -3.58
N GLN A 186 11.62 9.17 -3.44
CA GLN A 186 12.93 8.96 -4.04
C GLN A 186 14.00 9.68 -3.20
N PRO A 187 15.31 9.44 -3.42
CA PRO A 187 16.34 10.21 -2.74
C PRO A 187 16.10 11.73 -2.89
N GLY A 188 16.14 12.44 -1.76
CA GLY A 188 15.87 13.88 -1.68
C GLY A 188 14.40 14.29 -1.52
N THR A 189 13.43 13.41 -1.82
CA THR A 189 11.99 13.69 -1.69
C THR A 189 11.26 12.48 -1.13
N THR A 190 10.75 12.58 0.10
CA THR A 190 9.98 11.49 0.75
C THR A 190 8.54 11.91 1.03
N THR A 191 7.58 11.08 0.67
CA THR A 191 6.18 11.30 1.09
C THR A 191 6.00 11.01 2.58
N GLN A 192 4.92 11.54 3.16
CA GLN A 192 4.58 11.26 4.56
C GLN A 192 4.16 9.79 4.75
N THR A 193 3.51 9.19 3.75
CA THR A 193 3.16 7.75 3.77
C THR A 193 4.41 6.89 3.82
N PHE A 194 5.37 7.14 2.92
CA PHE A 194 6.67 6.44 2.91
C PHE A 194 7.37 6.57 4.26
N LEU A 195 7.56 7.81 4.73
CA LEU A 195 8.24 8.08 6.00
C LEU A 195 7.58 7.32 7.15
N ASN A 196 6.25 7.36 7.25
CA ASN A 196 5.53 6.67 8.31
C ASN A 196 5.70 5.16 8.21
N GLN A 197 5.50 4.56 7.03
CA GLN A 197 5.57 3.11 6.87
C GLN A 197 6.99 2.54 7.03
N MET A 198 8.03 3.33 6.76
CA MET A 198 9.42 2.94 7.03
C MET A 198 9.70 2.78 8.54
N LEU A 199 8.93 3.45 9.39
CA LEU A 199 9.12 3.49 10.85
C LEU A 199 8.10 2.66 11.62
N GLU A 200 6.84 2.74 11.20
CA GLU A 200 5.68 2.07 11.77
C GLU A 200 4.91 1.47 10.59
N PRO A 201 5.08 0.17 10.31
CA PRO A 201 4.44 -0.47 9.18
C PRO A 201 2.93 -0.63 9.37
N SER A 202 2.40 -0.45 10.60
CA SER A 202 0.97 -0.49 10.85
C SER A 202 0.23 0.64 10.13
N CYS A 203 -0.81 0.27 9.40
CA CYS A 203 -1.65 1.22 8.69
C CYS A 203 -3.11 0.75 8.66
N VAL A 204 -4.00 1.67 8.29
CA VAL A 204 -5.41 1.37 8.12
C VAL A 204 -5.85 1.84 6.74
N THR A 205 -6.48 0.98 5.97
CA THR A 205 -7.07 1.34 4.69
C THR A 205 -8.59 1.36 4.80
N VAL A 206 -9.21 2.42 4.29
CA VAL A 206 -10.66 2.52 4.11
C VAL A 206 -11.00 2.89 2.68
N TRP A 207 -12.21 2.55 2.23
CA TRP A 207 -12.70 2.90 0.91
C TRP A 207 -13.95 3.75 1.01
N LEU A 208 -14.02 4.79 0.18
CA LEU A 208 -15.21 5.61 0.06
C LEU A 208 -16.16 4.95 -0.93
N ASP A 209 -16.92 3.95 -0.49
CA ASP A 209 -17.92 3.24 -1.29
C ASP A 209 -18.98 2.55 -0.39
N ILE A 210 -20.00 1.92 -0.98
CA ILE A 210 -20.95 1.04 -0.27
C ILE A 210 -20.92 -0.36 -0.91
N PRO A 211 -20.61 -1.43 -0.15
CA PRO A 211 -20.14 -1.42 1.24
C PRO A 211 -18.83 -0.66 1.43
N THR A 212 -18.55 -0.21 2.66
CA THR A 212 -17.24 0.35 3.04
C THR A 212 -16.57 -0.58 4.03
N PHE A 213 -15.39 -1.05 3.65
CA PHE A 213 -14.53 -1.85 4.51
C PHE A 213 -13.46 -0.98 5.16
N LYS A 214 -13.01 -1.42 6.34
CA LYS A 214 -11.81 -0.92 7.00
C LYS A 214 -10.90 -2.09 7.25
N ILE A 215 -9.66 -2.02 6.79
CA ILE A 215 -8.68 -3.09 6.98
C ILE A 215 -7.49 -2.51 7.72
N LYS A 216 -7.11 -3.12 8.84
CA LYS A 216 -5.82 -2.85 9.48
C LYS A 216 -4.78 -3.78 8.88
N GLN A 217 -3.64 -3.22 8.52
CA GLN A 217 -2.65 -3.87 7.69
C GLN A 217 -1.24 -3.57 8.16
N ILE A 218 -0.32 -4.47 7.80
CA ILE A 218 1.12 -4.24 7.87
C ILE A 218 1.63 -3.94 6.47
N ALA A 219 2.23 -2.77 6.29
CA ALA A 219 2.83 -2.34 5.03
C ALA A 219 4.28 -2.84 4.90
N ARG A 220 4.58 -3.47 3.76
CA ARG A 220 5.93 -3.91 3.36
C ARG A 220 6.36 -3.16 2.10
N LEU A 221 7.40 -2.33 2.20
CA LEU A 221 7.95 -1.56 1.08
C LEU A 221 9.11 -2.30 0.42
N LEU A 222 9.07 -2.40 -0.91
CA LEU A 222 10.03 -3.13 -1.73
C LEU A 222 10.58 -2.20 -2.82
N HIS A 223 11.85 -1.82 -2.71
CA HIS A 223 12.50 -0.99 -3.72
C HIS A 223 13.02 -1.84 -4.88
N PRO A 224 12.80 -1.48 -6.17
CA PRO A 224 13.25 -2.29 -7.32
C PRO A 224 14.76 -2.54 -7.36
N LEU A 225 15.54 -1.61 -6.81
CA LEU A 225 17.00 -1.68 -6.77
C LEU A 225 17.56 -2.30 -5.47
N ASP A 226 16.72 -2.76 -4.52
CA ASP A 226 17.21 -3.45 -3.32
C ASP A 226 17.77 -4.84 -3.69
N PRO A 227 19.09 -5.08 -3.52
CA PRO A 227 19.72 -6.34 -3.92
C PRO A 227 19.30 -7.51 -3.02
N ASN A 228 18.75 -7.24 -1.83
CA ASN A 228 18.42 -8.24 -0.82
C ASN A 228 17.00 -8.77 -0.92
N LEU A 229 16.21 -8.29 -1.89
CA LEU A 229 14.87 -8.82 -2.12
C LEU A 229 14.93 -10.32 -2.46
N SER A 230 14.04 -11.08 -1.82
CA SER A 230 13.73 -12.45 -2.22
C SER A 230 13.19 -12.50 -3.65
N GLN A 231 13.15 -13.71 -4.24
CA GLN A 231 12.61 -13.87 -5.59
C GLN A 231 11.14 -13.44 -5.67
N TYR A 232 10.33 -13.80 -4.67
CA TYR A 232 8.93 -13.36 -4.63
C TYR A 232 8.81 -11.84 -4.54
N GLU A 233 9.60 -11.18 -3.69
CA GLU A 233 9.57 -9.71 -3.57
C GLU A 233 9.96 -9.02 -4.89
N LYS A 234 10.94 -9.56 -5.62
CA LYS A 234 11.30 -9.06 -6.97
C LYS A 234 10.14 -9.22 -7.94
N ASP A 235 9.47 -10.37 -7.91
CA ASP A 235 8.31 -10.63 -8.76
C ASP A 235 7.12 -9.74 -8.38
N VAL A 236 6.93 -9.41 -7.10
CA VAL A 236 5.93 -8.43 -6.66
C VAL A 236 6.23 -7.05 -7.23
N VAL A 237 7.46 -6.56 -7.10
CA VAL A 237 7.85 -5.26 -7.66
C VAL A 237 7.59 -5.23 -9.16
N LYS A 238 8.01 -6.28 -9.88
CA LYS A 238 7.78 -6.41 -11.32
C LYS A 238 6.30 -6.45 -11.66
N TYR A 239 5.51 -7.30 -11.00
CA TYR A 239 4.08 -7.47 -11.27
C TYR A 239 3.30 -6.16 -11.10
N ILE A 240 3.51 -5.44 -10.00
CA ILE A 240 2.73 -4.21 -9.72
C ILE A 240 3.07 -3.11 -10.74
N ASN A 241 4.34 -2.92 -11.07
CA ASN A 241 4.74 -1.96 -12.11
C ASN A 241 4.24 -2.37 -13.50
N LEU A 242 4.25 -3.68 -13.79
CA LEU A 242 3.79 -4.25 -15.04
C LEU A 242 2.27 -4.12 -15.22
N VAL A 243 1.46 -4.46 -14.21
CA VAL A 243 -0.01 -4.38 -14.31
C VAL A 243 -0.48 -2.93 -14.42
N HIS A 244 0.21 -1.99 -13.76
CA HIS A 244 -0.03 -0.56 -13.99
C HIS A 244 0.26 -0.21 -15.45
N SER A 245 1.45 -0.55 -15.95
CA SER A 245 1.87 -0.20 -17.31
C SER A 245 1.01 -0.88 -18.38
N PHE A 246 0.51 -2.08 -18.08
CA PHE A 246 -0.40 -2.82 -18.93
C PHE A 246 -1.66 -2.01 -19.25
N PHE A 247 -2.25 -1.35 -18.24
CA PHE A 247 -3.47 -0.57 -18.39
C PHE A 247 -3.23 0.90 -18.77
N HIS A 248 -2.24 1.57 -18.15
CA HIS A 248 -2.02 3.01 -18.30
C HIS A 248 -0.91 3.40 -19.28
N GLY A 249 -0.16 2.43 -19.81
CA GLY A 249 1.04 2.68 -20.60
C GLY A 249 2.32 2.73 -19.77
N GLU A 250 3.46 2.69 -20.45
CA GLU A 250 4.77 2.51 -19.84
C GLU A 250 5.13 3.62 -18.85
N PHE A 251 5.58 3.21 -17.66
CA PHE A 251 6.18 4.13 -16.72
C PHE A 251 7.61 4.52 -17.11
N PRO A 252 8.09 5.71 -16.71
CA PRO A 252 9.47 6.13 -16.98
C PRO A 252 10.52 5.34 -16.19
N ARG A 253 10.10 4.58 -15.17
CA ARG A 253 10.93 3.72 -14.31
C ARG A 253 10.04 2.80 -13.49
N ASP A 254 10.64 1.78 -12.88
CA ASP A 254 9.98 1.03 -11.81
C ASP A 254 9.91 1.87 -10.52
N TYR A 255 8.76 1.80 -9.87
CA TYR A 255 8.49 2.42 -8.59
C TYR A 255 8.56 1.40 -7.45
N ILE A 256 8.70 1.92 -6.23
CA ILE A 256 8.64 1.14 -5.00
C ILE A 256 7.27 0.46 -4.92
N ALA A 257 7.27 -0.86 -4.77
CA ALA A 257 6.06 -1.60 -4.48
C ALA A 257 5.76 -1.56 -2.98
N VAL A 258 4.47 -1.55 -2.64
CA VAL A 258 4.00 -1.69 -1.26
C VAL A 258 3.03 -2.86 -1.20
N ILE A 259 3.32 -3.85 -0.36
CA ILE A 259 2.38 -4.91 0.00
C ILE A 259 1.68 -4.51 1.29
N TYR A 260 0.36 -4.65 1.32
CA TYR A 260 -0.44 -4.45 2.51
C TYR A 260 -1.01 -5.79 2.97
N TYR A 261 -0.43 -6.36 4.01
CA TYR A 261 -0.88 -7.63 4.61
C TYR A 261 -2.00 -7.39 5.60
N ASN A 262 -3.13 -8.05 5.43
CA ASN A 262 -4.30 -7.90 6.28
C ASN A 262 -4.08 -8.58 7.63
N VAL A 263 -4.35 -7.84 8.72
CA VAL A 263 -4.36 -8.40 10.09
C VAL A 263 -5.74 -8.32 10.74
N GLU A 264 -6.55 -7.33 10.37
CA GLU A 264 -7.95 -7.24 10.82
C GLU A 264 -8.84 -6.63 9.73
N ILE A 265 -10.04 -7.17 9.55
CA ILE A 265 -11.02 -6.65 8.60
C ILE A 265 -12.30 -6.28 9.34
N TYR A 266 -12.86 -5.13 8.97
CA TYR A 266 -14.06 -4.55 9.55
C TYR A 266 -15.05 -4.17 8.46
N ASP A 267 -16.34 -4.41 8.70
CA ASP A 267 -17.43 -3.81 7.93
C ASP A 267 -17.84 -2.50 8.60
N SER A 268 -17.71 -1.40 7.88
CA SER A 268 -18.07 -0.05 8.35
C SER A 268 -19.24 0.54 7.57
N SER A 269 -19.98 -0.30 6.83
CA SER A 269 -21.04 0.12 5.93
C SER A 269 -22.19 0.81 6.67
N PRO A 270 -22.53 2.06 6.32
CA PRO A 270 -23.64 2.76 6.96
C PRO A 270 -24.97 2.04 6.69
N GLY A 271 -25.85 2.02 7.70
CA GLY A 271 -27.22 1.49 7.55
C GLY A 271 -27.37 -0.04 7.63
N LYS A 272 -26.28 -0.81 7.68
CA LYS A 272 -26.34 -2.28 7.85
C LYS A 272 -26.24 -2.67 9.33
N LYS A 273 -27.28 -3.31 9.86
CA LYS A 273 -27.32 -3.84 11.24
C LYS A 273 -26.23 -4.92 11.38
N GLY A 274 -25.14 -4.58 12.06
CA GLY A 274 -23.95 -5.44 12.19
C GLY A 274 -22.68 -4.92 11.51
N ALA A 275 -22.76 -3.84 10.74
CA ALA A 275 -21.63 -3.18 10.07
C ALA A 275 -21.17 -1.89 10.78
N MET A 276 -21.34 -1.83 12.10
CA MET A 276 -21.13 -0.62 12.92
C MET A 276 -19.64 -0.34 13.20
N GLY A 277 -18.79 -0.54 12.20
CA GLY A 277 -17.33 -0.48 12.34
C GLY A 277 -16.76 -1.64 13.15
N THR A 278 -17.44 -2.79 13.16
CA THR A 278 -17.11 -3.99 13.93
C THR A 278 -16.21 -4.94 13.15
N LYS A 279 -15.32 -5.64 13.87
CA LYS A 279 -14.41 -6.62 13.29
C LYS A 279 -15.24 -7.79 12.74
N ILE A 280 -14.96 -8.19 11.50
CA ILE A 280 -15.62 -9.31 10.82
C ILE A 280 -14.63 -10.44 10.49
N SER A 281 -13.32 -10.18 10.50
CA SER A 281 -12.34 -11.26 10.47
C SER A 281 -12.33 -12.03 11.81
N PRO A 282 -11.97 -13.33 11.81
CA PRO A 282 -11.83 -14.13 13.02
C PRO A 282 -10.89 -13.49 14.07
#